data_AF-A0A3C0TWD6-F1
#
_entry.id   AF-A0A3C0TWD6-F1
#
_cell.length_a   1.000
_cell.length_b   1.000
_cell.length_c   1.000
_cell.angle_alpha   90.00
_cell.angle_beta   90.00
_cell.angle_gamma   90.00
#
_symmetry.space_group_name_H-M   'P 1'
#
loop_
_entity.id
_entity.type
_entity.pdbx_description
1 polymer ?
#
loop_
_entity_poly.entity_id
_entity_poly.type
_entity_poly.pdbx_seq_one_letter_code
_entity_poly.pdbx_strand_id
1 'polypeptide(L)'
;VGRDPRDAFMSFGNHMKNLNPEFMMRHMQGPGSAAAPPPQGTQAMGIGDRFIAEITAETRHGATDNPAGVIPYIKSFWEYRDLPNIHFFHYNDMKRDLGGQMRRVAAALDITVDEKLWPDLIRAASFENMKENSAMLAPDASTGIWRDPGNFFNKGETGQWRTILGPEELAVYEKVKAERLSPELAEWIEKGELG
;
A
#
# COMPACT_ATOMS: atom_id res chain seq x y z
N VAL A 1 8.17 -2.95 1.81
CA VAL A 1 7.33 -2.26 2.81
C VAL A 1 5.98 -2.98 2.89
N GLY A 2 5.52 -3.38 4.07
CA GLY A 2 4.23 -4.03 4.30
C GLY A 2 3.17 -3.08 4.84
N ARG A 3 1.91 -3.53 4.76
CA ARG A 3 0.72 -2.85 5.29
C ARG A 3 -0.40 -3.87 5.50
N ASP A 4 -1.27 -3.63 6.48
CA ASP A 4 -2.50 -4.40 6.68
C ASP A 4 -3.26 -4.56 5.34
N PRO A 5 -3.49 -5.79 4.85
CA PRO A 5 -4.15 -6.02 3.57
C PRO A 5 -5.53 -5.38 3.48
N ARG A 6 -6.23 -5.25 4.61
CA ARG A 6 -7.55 -4.61 4.70
C ARG A 6 -7.44 -3.10 4.51
N ASP A 7 -6.40 -2.45 5.04
CA ASP A 7 -6.14 -1.03 4.76
C ASP A 7 -5.58 -0.80 3.35
N ALA A 8 -4.77 -1.74 2.84
CA ALA A 8 -4.29 -1.71 1.46
C ALA A 8 -5.47 -1.73 0.47
N PHE A 9 -6.49 -2.56 0.72
CA PHE A 9 -7.75 -2.57 -0.04
C PHE A 9 -8.41 -1.19 -0.12
N MET A 10 -8.57 -0.54 1.04
CA MET A 10 -9.21 0.76 1.15
C MET A 10 -8.37 1.82 0.41
N SER A 11 -7.06 1.77 0.58
CA SER A 11 -6.12 2.66 -0.09
C SER A 11 -6.17 2.50 -1.61
N PHE A 12 -6.16 1.27 -2.11
CA PHE A 12 -6.25 0.96 -3.53
C PHE A 12 -7.58 1.42 -4.14
N GLY A 13 -8.69 1.20 -3.43
CA GLY A 13 -9.99 1.68 -3.86
C GLY A 13 -10.04 3.21 -4.03
N ASN A 14 -9.38 3.95 -3.14
CA ASN A 14 -9.28 5.41 -3.25
C ASN A 14 -8.33 5.83 -4.37
N HIS A 15 -7.19 5.15 -4.52
CA HIS A 15 -6.24 5.37 -5.61
C HIS A 15 -6.93 5.22 -6.98
N MET A 16 -7.65 4.12 -7.19
CA MET A 16 -8.36 3.86 -8.44
C MET A 16 -9.45 4.90 -8.74
N LYS A 17 -10.15 5.42 -7.71
CA LYS A 17 -11.12 6.51 -7.88
C LYS A 17 -10.46 7.83 -8.29
N ASN A 18 -9.22 8.06 -7.84
CA ASN A 18 -8.47 9.27 -8.15
C ASN A 18 -7.76 9.23 -9.52
N LEU A 19 -7.66 8.06 -10.17
CA LEU A 19 -7.13 7.99 -11.53
C LEU A 19 -8.03 8.71 -12.54
N ASN A 20 -7.41 9.46 -13.45
CA ASN A 20 -8.10 10.13 -14.54
C ASN A 20 -8.45 9.12 -15.64
N PRO A 21 -9.75 8.88 -15.92
CA PRO A 21 -10.19 7.86 -16.86
C PRO A 21 -9.78 8.19 -18.30
N GLU A 22 -9.74 9.47 -18.69
CA GLU A 22 -9.31 9.88 -20.03
C GLU A 22 -7.81 9.60 -20.23
N PHE A 23 -7.01 9.90 -19.22
CA PHE A 23 -5.59 9.57 -19.21
C PHE A 23 -5.38 8.05 -19.33
N MET A 24 -6.09 7.26 -18.51
CA MET A 24 -6.00 5.80 -18.55
C MET A 24 -6.42 5.22 -19.90
N MET A 25 -7.54 5.69 -20.48
CA MET A 25 -8.00 5.24 -21.79
C MET A 25 -6.97 5.51 -22.90
N ARG A 26 -6.36 6.70 -22.89
CA ARG A 26 -5.35 7.09 -23.89
C ARG A 26 -4.08 6.22 -23.82
N HIS A 27 -3.66 5.86 -22.61
CA HIS A 27 -2.42 5.09 -22.41
C HIS A 27 -2.63 3.57 -22.46
N MET A 28 -3.85 3.07 -22.19
CA MET A 28 -4.19 1.66 -22.36
C MET A 28 -4.41 1.26 -23.84
N GLN A 29 -4.68 2.20 -24.73
CA GLN A 29 -4.91 1.95 -26.16
C GLN A 29 -3.67 2.20 -27.06
N GLY A 30 -2.51 2.53 -26.47
CA GLY A 30 -1.27 2.74 -27.22
C GLY A 30 -0.61 1.43 -27.68
N PRO A 31 0.12 1.43 -28.82
CA PRO A 31 0.89 0.27 -29.27
C PRO A 31 1.99 -0.05 -28.23
N GLY A 32 1.90 -1.23 -27.59
CA GLY A 32 2.79 -1.68 -26.50
C GLY A 32 2.12 -1.84 -25.14
N SER A 33 0.83 -1.49 -25.02
CA SER A 33 0.03 -1.73 -23.81
C SER A 33 -0.13 -3.22 -23.53
N ALA A 34 0.58 -3.74 -22.53
CA ALA A 34 0.40 -5.08 -21.96
C ALA A 34 -0.72 -5.11 -20.88
N ALA A 35 -1.38 -3.98 -20.64
CA ALA A 35 -2.42 -3.88 -19.62
C ALA A 35 -3.70 -4.52 -20.13
N ALA A 36 -4.02 -5.71 -19.61
CA ALA A 36 -5.34 -6.28 -19.79
C ALA A 36 -6.39 -5.25 -19.35
N PRO A 37 -7.49 -5.06 -20.10
CA PRO A 37 -8.56 -4.18 -19.65
C PRO A 37 -9.03 -4.62 -18.26
N PRO A 38 -9.42 -3.67 -17.38
CA PRO A 38 -9.96 -4.03 -16.07
C PRO A 38 -11.10 -5.04 -16.27
N PRO A 39 -11.17 -6.12 -15.48
CA PRO A 39 -12.20 -7.14 -15.66
C PRO A 39 -13.57 -6.47 -15.65
N GLN A 40 -14.29 -6.56 -16.77
CA GLN A 40 -15.66 -6.10 -16.87
C GLN A 40 -16.48 -6.90 -15.85
N GLY A 41 -16.93 -6.26 -14.77
CA GLY A 41 -17.77 -6.88 -13.74
C GLY A 41 -17.51 -6.40 -12.31
N THR A 42 -16.32 -5.91 -11.97
CA THR A 42 -16.02 -5.52 -10.58
C THR A 42 -16.59 -4.17 -10.16
N GLN A 43 -16.89 -3.29 -11.11
CA GLN A 43 -17.46 -1.96 -10.84
C GLN A 43 -18.92 -1.98 -10.39
N ALA A 44 -19.64 -3.10 -10.57
CA ALA A 44 -21.02 -3.26 -10.13
C ALA A 44 -21.16 -3.93 -8.75
N MET A 45 -20.05 -4.43 -8.17
CA MET A 45 -20.08 -5.14 -6.90
C MET A 45 -20.12 -4.17 -5.70
N GLY A 46 -20.79 -4.60 -4.63
CA GLY A 46 -20.65 -3.95 -3.33
C GLY A 46 -19.21 -3.98 -2.82
N ILE A 47 -18.84 -3.06 -1.93
CA ILE A 47 -17.48 -2.97 -1.41
C ILE A 47 -17.03 -4.24 -0.67
N GLY A 48 -17.96 -4.90 0.03
CA GLY A 48 -17.73 -6.18 0.72
C GLY A 48 -17.47 -7.32 -0.26
N ASP A 49 -18.35 -7.50 -1.26
CA ASP A 49 -18.18 -8.51 -2.32
C ASP A 49 -16.86 -8.33 -3.07
N ARG A 50 -16.48 -7.08 -3.36
CA ARG A 50 -15.19 -6.76 -3.99
C ARG A 50 -14.02 -7.16 -3.10
N PHE A 51 -14.10 -6.88 -1.79
CA PHE A 51 -13.07 -7.28 -0.84
C PHE A 51 -12.92 -8.81 -0.82
N ILE A 52 -14.03 -9.54 -0.72
CA ILE A 52 -14.06 -11.01 -0.74
C ILE A 52 -13.44 -11.55 -2.03
N ALA A 53 -13.85 -11.01 -3.19
CA ALA A 53 -13.32 -11.42 -4.48
C ALA A 53 -11.80 -11.19 -4.58
N GLU A 54 -11.31 -10.04 -4.11
CA GLU A 54 -9.88 -9.72 -4.17
C GLU A 54 -9.06 -10.56 -3.17
N ILE A 55 -9.49 -10.69 -1.92
CA ILE A 55 -8.72 -11.41 -0.89
C ILE A 55 -8.67 -12.92 -1.15
N THR A 56 -9.69 -13.47 -1.81
CA THR A 56 -9.75 -14.90 -2.16
C THR A 56 -9.11 -15.21 -3.51
N ALA A 57 -8.90 -14.22 -4.39
CA ALA A 57 -8.31 -14.43 -5.71
C ALA A 57 -6.96 -15.17 -5.63
N GLU A 58 -6.75 -16.04 -6.61
CA GLU A 58 -5.43 -16.60 -6.90
C GLU A 58 -4.52 -15.52 -7.47
N THR A 59 -3.28 -15.49 -6.99
CA THR A 59 -2.32 -14.44 -7.24
C THR A 59 -2.11 -14.21 -8.74
N ARG A 60 -2.28 -12.97 -9.21
CA ARG A 60 -1.66 -12.54 -10.47
C ARG A 60 -0.32 -11.92 -10.14
N HIS A 61 0.76 -12.52 -10.63
CA HIS A 61 2.09 -11.92 -10.54
C HIS A 61 2.07 -10.50 -11.14
N GLY A 62 2.55 -9.51 -10.37
CA GLY A 62 2.77 -8.14 -10.87
C GLY A 62 1.78 -7.06 -10.41
N ALA A 63 0.68 -7.39 -9.74
CA ALA A 63 -0.17 -6.39 -9.07
C ALA A 63 0.21 -6.30 -7.59
N THR A 64 0.87 -5.22 -7.15
CA THR A 64 1.34 -5.05 -5.76
C THR A 64 0.43 -4.21 -4.89
N ASP A 65 -0.54 -3.52 -5.50
CA ASP A 65 -1.19 -2.38 -4.85
C ASP A 65 -2.57 -2.71 -4.28
N ASN A 66 -3.09 -3.93 -4.51
CA ASN A 66 -4.34 -4.43 -3.95
C ASN A 66 -4.09 -5.56 -2.92
N PRO A 67 -5.07 -5.97 -2.10
CA PRO A 67 -4.90 -7.01 -1.07
C PRO A 67 -4.46 -8.36 -1.64
N ALA A 68 -4.97 -8.69 -2.83
CA ALA A 68 -4.61 -9.89 -3.59
C ALA A 68 -3.11 -9.91 -3.94
N GLY A 69 -2.49 -8.73 -4.04
CA GLY A 69 -1.09 -8.50 -4.32
C GLY A 69 -0.20 -8.40 -3.09
N VAL A 70 -0.67 -7.71 -2.05
CA VAL A 70 0.12 -7.43 -0.84
C VAL A 70 0.55 -8.70 -0.11
N ILE A 71 -0.38 -9.63 0.14
CA ILE A 71 -0.08 -10.89 0.82
C ILE A 71 1.01 -11.70 0.09
N PRO A 72 0.84 -12.07 -1.19
CA PRO A 72 1.84 -12.87 -1.88
C PRO A 72 3.15 -12.11 -2.09
N TYR A 73 3.11 -10.79 -2.30
CA TYR A 73 4.31 -9.97 -2.42
C TYR A 73 5.15 -10.03 -1.13
N ILE A 74 4.55 -9.71 0.02
CA ILE A 74 5.26 -9.75 1.31
C ILE A 74 5.74 -11.17 1.62
N LYS A 75 4.87 -12.18 1.40
CA LYS A 75 5.23 -13.59 1.60
C LYS A 75 6.44 -14.01 0.76
N SER A 76 6.54 -13.54 -0.49
CA SER A 76 7.65 -13.91 -1.38
C SER A 76 9.04 -13.47 -0.86
N PHE A 77 9.09 -12.41 -0.06
CA PHE A 77 10.31 -11.94 0.58
C PHE A 77 10.47 -12.45 2.02
N TRP A 78 9.38 -12.90 2.67
CA TRP A 78 9.37 -13.23 4.10
C TRP A 78 10.34 -14.35 4.47
N GLU A 79 10.51 -15.33 3.58
CA GLU A 79 11.47 -16.42 3.75
C GLU A 79 12.94 -15.95 3.73
N TYR A 80 13.19 -14.73 3.25
CA TYR A 80 14.52 -14.13 3.17
C TYR A 80 14.71 -12.98 4.17
N ARG A 81 13.81 -12.81 5.15
CA ARG A 81 13.83 -11.69 6.10
C ARG A 81 15.08 -11.59 6.96
N ASP A 82 15.80 -12.70 7.13
CA ASP A 82 17.05 -12.75 7.90
C ASP A 82 18.29 -12.42 7.06
N LEU A 83 18.14 -12.20 5.74
CA LEU A 83 19.27 -11.79 4.90
C LEU A 83 19.67 -10.34 5.22
N PRO A 84 20.98 -10.05 5.32
CA PRO A 84 21.47 -8.73 5.75
C PRO A 84 21.14 -7.59 4.77
N ASN A 85 20.77 -7.91 3.54
CA ASN A 85 20.41 -6.96 2.48
C ASN A 85 18.89 -6.86 2.23
N ILE A 86 18.07 -7.47 3.08
CA ILE A 86 16.61 -7.40 3.02
C ILE A 86 16.09 -6.78 4.31
N HIS A 87 15.44 -5.63 4.18
CA HIS A 87 14.90 -4.90 5.32
C HIS A 87 13.39 -4.75 5.19
N PHE A 88 12.68 -5.24 6.19
CA PHE A 88 11.23 -5.14 6.28
C PHE A 88 10.84 -3.87 7.00
N PHE A 89 10.09 -3.01 6.33
CA PHE A 89 9.46 -1.82 6.91
C PHE A 89 7.95 -1.99 6.87
N HIS A 90 7.25 -1.46 7.86
CA HIS A 90 5.79 -1.49 7.92
C HIS A 90 5.19 -0.08 7.95
N TYR A 91 4.06 0.10 7.27
CA TYR A 91 3.38 1.40 7.22
C TYR A 91 2.95 1.90 8.61
N ASN A 92 2.45 1.02 9.47
CA ASN A 92 2.07 1.40 10.83
C ASN A 92 3.28 1.87 11.66
N ASP A 93 4.44 1.24 11.46
CA ASP A 93 5.67 1.63 12.17
C ASP A 93 6.12 3.03 11.73
N MET A 94 6.06 3.33 10.44
CA MET A 94 6.37 4.67 9.91
C MET A 94 5.38 5.73 10.41
N LYS A 95 4.11 5.36 10.59
CA LYS A 95 3.09 6.26 11.17
C LYS A 95 3.31 6.50 12.65
N ARG A 96 3.78 5.51 13.40
CA ARG A 96 3.98 5.58 14.85
C ARG A 96 5.30 6.26 15.21
N ASP A 97 6.37 5.99 14.48
CA ASP A 97 7.70 6.55 14.69
C ASP A 97 8.43 6.80 13.36
N LEU A 98 8.05 7.88 12.68
CA LEU A 98 8.68 8.26 11.41
C LEU A 98 10.19 8.47 11.56
N GLY A 99 10.63 9.12 12.63
CA GLY A 99 12.04 9.41 12.88
C GLY A 99 12.88 8.16 13.06
N GLY A 100 12.41 7.21 13.88
CA GLY A 100 13.07 5.93 14.07
C GLY A 100 13.12 5.10 12.78
N GLN A 101 12.03 5.06 12.01
CA GLN A 101 12.02 4.35 10.73
C GLN A 101 12.96 4.98 9.71
N MET A 102 13.03 6.31 9.60
CA MET A 102 13.96 6.99 8.70
C MET A 102 15.43 6.73 9.08
N ARG A 103 15.75 6.70 10.39
CA ARG A 103 17.10 6.32 10.86
C ARG A 103 17.43 4.88 10.53
N ARG A 104 16.45 3.97 10.64
CA ARG A 104 16.61 2.57 10.25
C ARG A 104 16.85 2.42 8.74
N VAL A 105 16.19 3.22 7.90
CA VAL A 105 16.51 3.30 6.46
C VAL A 105 17.94 3.77 6.23
N ALA A 106 18.37 4.84 6.90
CA ALA A 106 19.74 5.35 6.77
C ALA A 106 20.78 4.29 7.18
N ALA A 107 20.56 3.59 8.29
CA ALA A 107 21.44 2.51 8.75
C ALA A 107 21.47 1.32 7.76
N ALA A 108 20.32 0.92 7.21
CA ALA A 108 20.23 -0.14 6.20
C ALA A 108 20.99 0.20 4.90
N LEU A 109 21.09 1.48 4.57
CA LEU A 109 21.80 1.98 3.39
C LEU A 109 23.24 2.41 3.68
N ASP A 110 23.72 2.24 4.90
CA ASP A 110 25.04 2.73 5.38
C ASP A 110 25.24 4.24 5.14
N ILE A 111 24.18 5.02 5.35
CA ILE A 111 24.18 6.49 5.21
C ILE A 111 24.30 7.13 6.59
N THR A 112 25.38 7.89 6.80
CA THR A 112 25.52 8.75 7.98
C THR A 112 24.87 10.11 7.72
N VAL A 113 23.95 10.50 8.60
CA VAL A 113 23.25 11.79 8.55
C VAL A 113 23.66 12.63 9.76
N ASP A 114 24.01 13.90 9.56
CA ASP A 114 24.27 14.84 10.66
C ASP A 114 23.01 14.94 11.53
N GLU A 115 23.19 14.81 12.85
CA GLU A 115 22.11 14.80 13.82
C GLU A 115 21.21 16.06 13.71
N LYS A 116 21.81 17.19 13.30
CA LYS A 116 21.12 18.47 13.12
C LYS A 116 20.14 18.49 11.94
N LEU A 117 20.28 17.56 10.97
CA LEU A 117 19.42 17.50 9.79
C LEU A 117 18.13 16.70 10.02
N TRP A 118 18.09 15.82 11.03
CA TRP A 118 16.93 14.95 11.25
C TRP A 118 15.61 15.69 11.43
N PRO A 119 15.51 16.78 12.21
CA PRO A 119 14.24 17.48 12.36
C PRO A 119 13.67 17.95 11.01
N ASP A 120 14.52 18.49 10.13
CA ASP A 120 14.10 18.97 8.82
C ASP A 120 13.73 17.83 7.86
N LEU A 121 14.52 16.74 7.86
CA LEU A 121 14.23 15.56 7.05
C LEU A 121 12.91 14.89 7.47
N ILE A 122 12.70 14.71 8.77
CA ILE A 122 11.47 14.11 9.32
C ILE A 122 10.27 14.99 8.99
N ARG A 123 10.38 16.31 9.15
CA ARG A 123 9.31 17.24 8.76
C ARG A 123 9.02 17.15 7.26
N ALA A 124 10.04 17.10 6.40
CA ALA A 124 9.86 17.02 4.96
C ALA A 124 9.14 15.72 4.54
N ALA A 125 9.42 14.62 5.23
CA ALA A 125 8.80 13.32 4.99
C ALA A 125 7.45 13.12 5.72
N SER A 126 6.95 14.11 6.47
CA SER A 126 5.67 13.99 7.16
C SER A 126 4.51 13.89 6.17
N PHE A 127 3.44 13.21 6.56
CA PHE A 127 2.27 13.04 5.70
C PHE A 127 1.66 14.39 5.32
N GLU A 128 1.57 15.30 6.28
CA GLU A 128 1.04 16.64 6.12
C GLU A 128 1.87 17.43 5.11
N ASN A 129 3.19 17.46 5.27
CA ASN A 129 4.08 18.16 4.33
C ASN A 129 4.02 17.54 2.93
N MET A 130 4.01 16.20 2.83
CA MET A 130 3.89 15.53 1.54
C MET A 130 2.58 15.87 0.83
N LYS A 131 1.46 15.92 1.57
CA LYS A 131 0.14 16.25 1.03
C LYS A 131 0.06 17.70 0.57
N GLU A 132 0.56 18.64 1.38
CA GLU A 132 0.63 20.07 1.03
C GLU A 132 1.47 20.30 -0.25
N ASN A 133 2.50 19.48 -0.47
CA ASN A 133 3.39 19.56 -1.61
C ASN A 133 3.08 18.51 -2.71
N SER A 134 1.85 18.01 -2.76
CA SER A 134 1.43 16.92 -3.64
C SER A 134 1.64 17.18 -5.14
N ALA A 135 1.57 18.43 -5.60
CA ALA A 135 1.84 18.78 -6.99
C ALA A 135 3.29 18.46 -7.44
N MET A 136 4.23 18.40 -6.49
CA MET A 136 5.63 18.05 -6.73
C MET A 136 5.94 16.61 -6.31
N LEU A 137 5.29 16.11 -5.26
CA LEU A 137 5.66 14.84 -4.62
C LEU A 137 4.77 13.66 -5.02
N ALA A 138 3.56 13.89 -5.54
CA ALA A 138 2.77 12.79 -6.07
C ALA A 138 3.44 12.28 -7.36
N PRO A 139 3.58 10.94 -7.53
CA PRO A 139 4.17 10.38 -8.74
C PRO A 139 3.46 10.91 -9.99
N ASP A 140 4.21 11.34 -11.00
CA ASP A 140 3.65 11.80 -12.28
C ASP A 140 2.58 12.90 -12.17
N ALA A 141 2.61 13.71 -11.11
CA ALA A 141 1.61 14.75 -10.83
C ALA A 141 1.36 15.72 -12.01
N SER A 142 2.38 15.99 -12.82
CA SER A 142 2.31 16.89 -13.98
C SER A 142 1.78 16.23 -15.27
N THR A 143 1.58 14.90 -15.28
CA THR A 143 1.18 14.16 -16.49
C THR A 143 -0.33 14.16 -16.75
N GLY A 144 -1.12 14.52 -15.74
CA GLY A 144 -2.59 14.43 -15.78
C GLY A 144 -3.16 13.04 -15.44
N ILE A 145 -2.33 12.12 -14.93
CA ILE A 145 -2.75 10.79 -14.46
C ILE A 145 -3.75 10.85 -13.30
N TRP A 146 -3.62 11.83 -12.41
CA TRP A 146 -4.53 12.05 -11.28
C TRP A 146 -5.64 13.03 -11.64
N ARG A 147 -6.83 12.78 -11.11
CA ARG A 147 -7.90 13.79 -11.05
C ARG A 147 -7.51 14.94 -10.14
N ASP A 148 -6.85 14.61 -9.02
CA ASP A 148 -6.29 15.55 -8.06
C ASP A 148 -5.01 14.95 -7.44
N PRO A 149 -3.82 15.53 -7.69
CA PRO A 149 -2.58 15.08 -7.07
C PRO A 149 -2.63 15.04 -5.54
N GLY A 150 -3.40 15.94 -4.90
CA GLY A 150 -3.58 15.97 -3.44
C GLY A 150 -4.26 14.71 -2.90
N ASN A 151 -5.12 14.08 -3.68
CA ASN A 151 -5.81 12.85 -3.30
C ASN A 151 -4.97 11.58 -3.48
N PHE A 152 -3.76 11.68 -4.05
CA PHE A 152 -2.76 10.62 -3.94
C PHE A 152 -2.39 10.41 -2.47
N PHE A 153 -2.13 11.51 -1.75
CA PHE A 153 -1.97 11.53 -0.29
C PHE A 153 -3.33 11.68 0.39
N ASN A 154 -4.12 10.60 0.41
CA ASN A 154 -5.51 10.64 0.88
C ASN A 154 -5.66 10.98 2.38
N LYS A 155 -5.75 9.97 3.26
CA LYS A 155 -5.97 10.19 4.70
C LYS A 155 -4.76 9.93 5.58
N GLY A 156 -3.82 9.10 5.12
CA GLY A 156 -2.66 8.73 5.95
C GLY A 156 -3.02 7.92 7.19
N GLU A 157 -4.24 7.40 7.30
CA GLU A 157 -4.78 6.69 8.46
C GLU A 157 -4.73 5.16 8.30
N THR A 158 -4.69 4.45 9.42
CA THR A 158 -4.78 2.98 9.55
C THR A 158 -6.13 2.60 10.18
N GLY A 159 -6.59 1.38 9.95
CA GLY A 159 -7.84 0.85 10.47
C GLY A 159 -9.11 1.36 9.79
N GLN A 160 -9.02 1.95 8.59
CA GLN A 160 -10.18 2.51 7.87
C GLN A 160 -11.21 1.42 7.53
N TRP A 161 -10.71 0.20 7.30
CA TRP A 161 -11.53 -0.97 7.02
C TRP A 161 -12.55 -1.29 8.13
N ARG A 162 -12.29 -0.88 9.39
CA ARG A 162 -13.16 -1.20 10.54
C ARG A 162 -14.58 -0.64 10.43
N THR A 163 -14.74 0.44 9.66
CA THR A 163 -16.05 1.09 9.45
C THR A 163 -16.75 0.63 8.17
N ILE A 164 -16.11 -0.24 7.39
CA ILE A 164 -16.52 -0.60 6.04
C ILE A 164 -16.73 -2.11 5.88
N LEU A 165 -15.84 -2.93 6.43
CA LEU A 165 -15.90 -4.38 6.36
C LEU A 165 -16.69 -4.92 7.55
N GLY A 166 -17.70 -5.76 7.27
CA GLY A 166 -18.53 -6.39 8.26
C GLY A 166 -18.03 -7.76 8.71
N PRO A 167 -18.79 -8.45 9.57
CA PRO A 167 -18.40 -9.77 10.09
C PRO A 167 -18.17 -10.83 9.02
N GLU A 168 -18.94 -10.80 7.92
CA GLU A 168 -18.81 -11.77 6.83
C GLU A 168 -17.48 -11.61 6.08
N GLU A 169 -17.12 -10.38 5.71
CA GLU A 169 -15.84 -10.08 5.07
C GLU A 169 -14.66 -10.43 5.98
N LEU A 170 -14.77 -10.12 7.27
CA LEU A 170 -13.72 -10.41 8.24
C LEU A 170 -13.54 -11.91 8.46
N ALA A 171 -14.62 -12.69 8.47
CA ALA A 171 -14.53 -14.15 8.56
C ALA A 171 -13.80 -14.74 7.34
N VAL A 172 -14.06 -14.23 6.14
CA VAL A 172 -13.34 -14.62 4.92
C VAL A 172 -11.86 -14.25 5.02
N TYR A 173 -11.54 -13.05 5.47
CA TYR A 173 -10.16 -12.61 5.67
C TYR A 173 -9.41 -13.50 6.67
N GLU A 174 -10.00 -13.81 7.83
CA GLU A 174 -9.40 -14.68 8.84
C GLU A 174 -9.12 -16.09 8.30
N LYS A 175 -10.04 -16.64 7.49
CA LYS A 175 -9.82 -17.91 6.80
C LYS A 175 -8.63 -17.84 5.85
N VAL A 176 -8.60 -16.84 4.97
CA VAL A 176 -7.48 -16.65 4.01
C VAL A 176 -6.16 -16.45 4.75
N LYS A 177 -6.16 -15.70 5.84
CA LYS A 177 -4.99 -15.46 6.68
C LYS A 177 -4.43 -16.75 7.25
N ALA A 178 -5.29 -17.57 7.87
CA ALA A 178 -4.90 -18.85 8.45
C ALA A 178 -4.43 -19.86 7.39
N GLU A 179 -5.00 -19.82 6.18
CA GLU A 179 -4.61 -20.71 5.08
C GLU A 179 -3.29 -20.30 4.41
N ARG A 180 -3.00 -18.99 4.30
CA ARG A 180 -1.91 -18.48 3.46
C ARG A 180 -0.66 -18.04 4.23
N LEU A 181 -0.79 -17.68 5.50
CA LEU A 181 0.28 -17.03 6.28
C LEU A 181 0.68 -17.87 7.51
N SER A 182 1.96 -17.81 7.88
CA SER A 182 2.38 -18.25 9.22
C SER A 182 1.86 -17.29 10.29
N PRO A 183 1.69 -17.72 11.55
CA PRO A 183 1.24 -16.82 12.62
C PRO A 183 2.11 -15.57 12.78
N GLU A 184 3.44 -15.71 12.64
CA GLU A 184 4.39 -14.60 12.74
C GLU A 184 4.18 -13.57 11.61
N LEU A 185 4.08 -14.03 10.35
CA LEU A 185 3.83 -13.14 9.21
C LEU A 185 2.43 -12.50 9.29
N ALA A 186 1.43 -13.25 9.74
CA ALA A 186 0.08 -12.76 9.93
C ALA A 186 0.01 -11.63 10.97
N GLU A 187 0.77 -11.73 12.06
CA GLU A 187 0.86 -10.66 13.04
C GLU A 187 1.61 -9.44 12.48
N TRP A 188 2.76 -9.68 11.84
CA TRP A 188 3.59 -8.61 11.28
C TRP A 188 2.87 -7.83 10.19
N ILE A 189 2.14 -8.49 9.28
CA ILE A 189 1.46 -7.83 8.16
C ILE A 189 0.29 -6.95 8.61
N GLU A 190 -0.32 -7.24 9.76
CA GLU A 190 -1.43 -6.44 10.30
C GLU A 190 -0.94 -5.26 11.13
N LYS A 191 0.12 -5.48 11.91
CA LYS A 191 0.53 -4.57 12.98
C LYS A 191 1.85 -3.84 12.69
N GLY A 192 2.80 -4.52 12.05
CA GLY A 192 4.19 -4.10 12.00
C GLY A 192 4.96 -4.53 13.24
N GLU A 193 6.21 -4.06 13.38
CA GLU A 193 7.14 -4.52 14.42
C GLU A 193 6.85 -3.90 15.79
N LEU A 194 6.37 -2.65 15.85
CA LEU A 194 6.16 -1.95 17.13
C LEU A 194 4.69 -1.96 17.62
N GLY A 195 3.84 -2.85 17.07
CA GLY A 195 2.46 -3.07 17.52
C GLY A 195 1.44 -2.10 16.95
#